data_AF-A0A842U7F0-F1
#
_entry.id   AF-A0A842U7F0-F1
#
_cell.length_a   1.000
_cell.length_b   1.000
_cell.length_c   1.000
_cell.angle_alpha   90.00
_cell.angle_beta   90.00
_cell.angle_gamma   90.00
#
_symmetry.space_group_name_H-M   'P 1'
#
loop_
_entity.id
_entity.type
_entity.pdbx_description
1 polymer ?
#
loop_
_entity_poly.entity_id
_entity_poly.type
_entity_poly.pdbx_seq_one_letter_code
_entity_poly.pdbx_strand_id
1 'polypeptide(L)'
;MKMVVVDYELRKKVMDAHIHDKLKFCYQCNRCTDVCPVAKVTNQRYSPRPIILNSFLGFKGAIFGQEDSFNLWGCTICDTCDEICPQKIELTEIFAILKNMSIALGEGPEHYTGQASAIYDSGKAIPMQSAIERRRKQMGLPMIEPPEVEEVQTILNKTKVNEIIKKE
;
A
#
# COMPACT_ATOMS: atom_id res chain seq x y z
N MET A 1 -19.72 -23.73 -5.37
CA MET A 1 -18.87 -22.99 -6.34
C MET A 1 -19.17 -21.51 -6.15
N LYS A 2 -18.23 -20.69 -5.64
CA LYS A 2 -18.46 -19.23 -5.55
C LYS A 2 -18.53 -18.68 -6.97
N MET A 3 -19.56 -17.89 -7.28
CA MET A 3 -19.73 -17.26 -8.58
C MET A 3 -18.61 -16.22 -8.76
N VAL A 4 -17.79 -16.38 -9.80
CA VAL A 4 -16.74 -15.42 -10.14
C VAL A 4 -17.40 -14.27 -10.89
N VAL A 5 -17.46 -13.10 -10.25
CA VAL A 5 -18.03 -11.88 -10.84
C VAL A 5 -16.90 -10.94 -11.21
N VAL A 6 -16.90 -10.47 -12.46
CA VAL A 6 -15.97 -9.46 -12.95
C VAL A 6 -16.38 -8.10 -12.40
N ASP A 7 -15.46 -7.44 -11.71
CA ASP A 7 -15.63 -6.06 -11.24
C ASP A 7 -14.98 -5.08 -12.23
N TYR A 8 -15.82 -4.42 -13.02
CA TYR A 8 -15.37 -3.48 -14.05
C TYR A 8 -14.72 -2.22 -13.48
N GLU A 9 -15.11 -1.79 -12.27
CA GLU A 9 -14.53 -0.62 -11.62
C GLU A 9 -13.10 -0.88 -11.15
N LEU A 10 -12.83 -2.06 -10.57
CA LEU A 10 -11.47 -2.50 -10.25
C LEU A 10 -10.61 -2.53 -11.51
N ARG A 11 -11.11 -3.18 -12.56
CA ARG A 11 -10.38 -3.30 -13.83
C ARG A 11 -10.07 -1.92 -14.41
N LYS A 12 -11.05 -1.01 -14.42
CA LYS A 12 -10.87 0.37 -14.88
C LYS A 12 -9.81 1.08 -14.05
N LYS A 13 -9.89 1.07 -12.72
CA LYS A 13 -8.90 1.73 -11.84
C LYS A 13 -7.47 1.24 -12.08
N VAL A 14 -7.30 -0.06 -12.27
CA VAL A 14 -5.97 -0.65 -12.50
C VAL A 14 -5.46 -0.36 -13.92
N MET A 15 -6.34 -0.30 -14.92
CA MET A 15 -5.96 0.01 -16.30
C MET A 15 -5.70 1.50 -16.54
N ASP A 16 -6.46 2.38 -15.87
CA ASP A 16 -6.34 3.85 -15.93
C ASP A 16 -5.15 4.39 -15.13
N ALA A 17 -4.49 3.54 -14.32
CA ALA A 17 -3.27 3.88 -13.62
C ALA A 17 -2.17 4.33 -14.61
N HIS A 18 -1.12 4.99 -14.11
CA HIS A 18 0.05 5.46 -14.89
C HIS A 18 0.84 4.34 -15.61
N ILE A 19 0.32 3.11 -15.60
CA ILE A 19 0.82 1.91 -16.25
C ILE A 19 0.70 1.98 -17.79
N HIS A 20 0.13 3.06 -18.37
CA HIS A 20 0.05 3.32 -19.81
C HIS A 20 -0.48 2.11 -20.62
N ASP A 21 -1.53 1.46 -20.12
CA ASP A 21 -2.12 0.30 -20.79
C ASP A 21 -1.19 -0.92 -20.92
N LYS A 22 0.01 -0.91 -20.31
CA LYS A 22 1.01 -1.97 -20.49
C LYS A 22 0.62 -3.28 -19.82
N LEU A 23 -0.26 -3.23 -18.81
CA LEU A 23 -0.74 -4.41 -18.11
C LEU A 23 -1.35 -5.46 -19.05
N LYS A 24 -1.97 -5.04 -20.16
CA LYS A 24 -2.52 -5.95 -21.18
C LYS A 24 -1.46 -6.80 -21.89
N PHE A 25 -0.19 -6.43 -21.81
CA PHE A 25 0.93 -7.20 -22.35
C PHE A 25 1.53 -8.17 -21.32
N CYS A 26 1.02 -8.22 -20.09
CA CYS A 26 1.47 -9.18 -19.09
C CYS A 26 1.18 -10.62 -19.55
N TYR A 27 2.23 -11.31 -19.97
CA TYR A 27 2.18 -12.72 -20.39
C TYR A 27 2.49 -13.72 -19.27
N GLN A 28 2.37 -13.30 -18.00
CA GLN A 28 2.50 -14.18 -16.83
C GLN A 28 3.84 -14.93 -16.68
N CYS A 29 4.97 -14.31 -17.08
CA CYS A 29 6.30 -14.95 -17.07
C CYS A 29 6.92 -15.25 -15.69
N ASN A 30 6.26 -14.90 -14.59
CA ASN A 30 6.73 -15.12 -13.21
C ASN A 30 8.00 -14.36 -12.75
N ARG A 31 8.61 -13.52 -13.58
CA ARG A 31 9.79 -12.73 -13.18
C ARG A 31 9.58 -11.90 -11.91
N CYS A 32 8.40 -11.31 -11.74
CA CYS A 32 8.05 -10.53 -10.55
C CYS A 32 8.07 -11.37 -9.26
N THR A 33 7.74 -12.66 -9.33
CA THR A 33 7.81 -13.59 -8.21
C THR A 33 9.25 -14.06 -7.98
N ASP A 34 9.99 -14.38 -9.04
CA ASP A 34 11.37 -14.89 -8.96
C ASP A 34 12.32 -13.92 -8.24
N VAL A 35 12.14 -12.61 -8.47
CA VAL A 35 12.97 -11.55 -7.85
C VAL A 35 12.43 -11.06 -6.51
N CYS A 36 11.25 -11.52 -6.09
CA CYS A 36 10.60 -10.96 -4.90
C CYS A 36 11.31 -11.42 -3.62
N PRO A 37 11.80 -10.51 -2.77
CA PRO A 37 12.42 -10.88 -1.50
C PRO A 37 11.41 -11.56 -0.55
N VAL A 38 10.15 -11.16 -0.60
CA VAL A 38 9.07 -11.73 0.23
C VAL A 38 8.78 -13.17 -0.19
N ALA A 39 8.72 -13.45 -1.50
CA ALA A 39 8.60 -14.81 -2.01
C ALA A 39 9.77 -15.69 -1.53
N LYS A 40 11.00 -15.15 -1.54
CA LYS A 40 12.19 -15.87 -1.08
C LYS A 40 12.14 -16.22 0.41
N VAL A 41 11.85 -15.26 1.29
CA VAL A 41 11.84 -15.49 2.75
C VAL A 41 10.63 -16.29 3.23
N THR A 42 9.57 -16.37 2.42
CA THR A 42 8.34 -17.12 2.74
C THR A 42 8.32 -18.50 2.10
N ASN A 43 9.44 -18.98 1.55
CA ASN A 43 9.52 -20.25 0.81
C ASN A 43 8.45 -20.36 -0.29
N GLN A 44 8.31 -19.31 -1.10
CA GLN A 44 7.37 -19.19 -2.22
C GLN A 44 5.88 -19.24 -1.82
N ARG A 45 5.56 -19.06 -0.54
CA ARG A 45 4.16 -18.86 -0.10
C ARG A 45 3.57 -17.55 -0.62
N TYR A 46 4.42 -16.54 -0.82
CA TYR A 46 4.03 -15.25 -1.41
C TYR A 46 4.33 -15.22 -2.91
N SER A 47 3.41 -14.68 -3.71
CA SER A 47 3.62 -14.44 -5.14
C SER A 47 2.83 -13.23 -5.62
N PRO A 48 3.46 -12.21 -6.23
CA PRO A 48 2.75 -11.06 -6.78
C PRO A 48 1.98 -11.39 -8.07
N ARG A 49 2.42 -12.42 -8.82
CA ARG A 49 1.87 -12.75 -10.14
C ARG A 49 0.34 -12.99 -10.17
N PRO A 50 -0.26 -13.78 -9.25
CA PRO A 50 -1.72 -13.97 -9.23
C PRO A 50 -2.49 -12.68 -8.99
N ILE A 51 -1.99 -11.77 -8.15
CA ILE A 51 -2.65 -10.48 -7.89
C ILE A 51 -2.67 -9.63 -9.15
N ILE A 52 -1.56 -9.57 -9.89
CA ILE A 52 -1.46 -8.82 -11.15
C ILE A 52 -2.46 -9.37 -12.19
N LEU A 53 -2.63 -10.70 -12.25
CA LEU A 53 -3.62 -11.30 -13.15
C LEU A 53 -5.05 -10.99 -12.69
N ASN A 54 -5.35 -11.20 -11.41
CA ASN A 54 -6.69 -11.00 -10.87
C ASN A 54 -7.10 -9.53 -10.91
N SER A 55 -6.16 -8.59 -10.77
CA SER A 55 -6.42 -7.16 -10.89
C SER A 55 -6.80 -6.79 -12.32
N PHE A 56 -6.10 -7.34 -13.32
CA PHE A 56 -6.44 -7.18 -14.73
C PHE A 56 -7.79 -7.79 -15.11
N LEU A 57 -8.11 -8.96 -14.54
CA LEU A 57 -9.37 -9.66 -14.78
C LEU A 57 -10.56 -9.07 -13.99
N GLY A 58 -10.31 -8.22 -13.00
CA GLY A 58 -11.35 -7.66 -12.13
C GLY A 58 -11.90 -8.65 -11.10
N PHE A 59 -11.13 -9.67 -10.70
CA PHE A 59 -11.58 -10.71 -9.77
C PHE A 59 -11.36 -10.30 -8.30
N LYS A 60 -12.20 -9.39 -7.78
CA LYS A 60 -12.10 -8.86 -6.41
C LYS A 60 -11.98 -9.94 -5.34
N GLY A 61 -12.82 -10.98 -5.41
CA GLY A 61 -12.84 -12.05 -4.40
C GLY A 61 -11.60 -12.95 -4.37
N ALA A 62 -10.64 -12.75 -5.28
CA ALA A 62 -9.34 -13.42 -5.30
C ALA A 62 -8.18 -12.48 -4.93
N ILE A 63 -8.50 -11.27 -4.47
CA ILE A 63 -7.54 -10.22 -4.05
C ILE A 63 -7.87 -9.74 -2.63
N PHE A 64 -9.15 -9.47 -2.39
CA PHE A 64 -9.70 -8.91 -1.16
C PHE A 64 -10.32 -10.00 -0.28
N GLY A 65 -10.38 -9.75 1.02
CA GLY A 65 -10.76 -10.71 2.05
C GLY A 65 -9.67 -10.96 3.09
N GLN A 66 -10.09 -11.26 4.32
CA GLN A 66 -9.16 -11.41 5.46
C GLN A 66 -8.19 -12.60 5.31
N GLU A 67 -8.65 -13.73 4.74
CA GLU A 67 -7.81 -14.92 4.52
C GLU A 67 -6.67 -14.66 3.53
N ASP A 68 -6.88 -13.77 2.55
CA ASP A 68 -5.95 -13.45 1.47
C ASP A 68 -5.14 -12.16 1.72
N SER A 69 -5.32 -11.52 2.88
CA SER A 69 -4.69 -10.24 3.23
C SER A 69 -3.15 -10.27 3.06
N PHE A 70 -2.51 -11.41 3.37
CA PHE A 70 -1.06 -11.56 3.19
C PHE A 70 -0.61 -11.46 1.73
N ASN A 71 -1.42 -11.91 0.77
CA ASN A 71 -1.06 -11.83 -0.64
C ASN A 71 -0.98 -10.36 -1.10
N LEU A 72 -1.87 -9.50 -0.60
CA LEU A 72 -1.84 -8.07 -0.92
C LEU A 72 -0.81 -7.30 -0.07
N TRP A 73 -0.87 -7.46 1.24
CA TRP A 73 -0.09 -6.67 2.19
C TRP A 73 1.33 -7.17 2.42
N GLY A 74 1.66 -8.39 1.94
CA GLY A 74 3.03 -8.89 1.92
C GLY A 74 3.94 -8.11 0.97
N CYS A 75 3.40 -7.41 -0.04
CA CYS A 75 4.20 -6.57 -0.93
C CYS A 75 4.85 -5.42 -0.14
N THR A 76 6.17 -5.29 -0.22
CA THR A 76 6.93 -4.23 0.43
C THR A 76 7.04 -2.94 -0.39
N ILE A 77 6.54 -2.92 -1.64
CA ILE A 77 6.70 -1.79 -2.58
C ILE A 77 8.19 -1.42 -2.70
N CYS A 78 9.02 -2.41 -3.04
CA CYS A 78 10.47 -2.24 -3.19
C CYS A 78 10.92 -2.07 -4.65
N ASP A 79 9.98 -2.00 -5.59
CA ASP A 79 10.15 -1.77 -7.03
C ASP A 79 11.05 -2.76 -7.80
N THR A 80 11.60 -3.78 -7.15
CA THR A 80 12.46 -4.79 -7.82
C THR A 80 11.74 -5.50 -8.97
N CYS A 81 10.44 -5.76 -8.83
CA CYS A 81 9.66 -6.39 -9.88
C CYS A 81 9.39 -5.46 -11.08
N ASP A 82 9.40 -4.15 -10.85
CA ASP A 82 9.13 -3.14 -11.87
C ASP A 82 10.36 -3.00 -12.78
N GLU A 83 11.54 -2.95 -12.16
CA GLU A 83 12.84 -2.87 -12.85
C GLU A 83 13.13 -4.09 -13.73
N ILE A 84 12.72 -5.30 -13.30
CA ILE A 84 12.98 -6.52 -14.06
C ILE A 84 11.88 -6.86 -15.08
N CYS A 85 10.75 -6.15 -15.04
CA CYS A 85 9.60 -6.49 -15.86
C CYS A 85 9.93 -6.32 -17.35
N PRO A 86 9.93 -7.39 -18.17
CA PRO A 86 10.25 -7.28 -19.60
C PRO A 86 9.21 -6.47 -20.38
N GLN A 87 8.00 -6.33 -19.83
CA GLN A 87 6.92 -5.52 -20.38
C GLN A 87 6.88 -4.09 -19.80
N LYS A 88 7.82 -3.74 -18.91
CA LYS A 88 7.93 -2.43 -18.26
C LYS A 88 6.63 -1.97 -17.60
N ILE A 89 5.94 -2.92 -16.96
CA ILE A 89 4.73 -2.69 -16.17
C ILE A 89 5.18 -2.23 -14.78
N GLU A 90 4.63 -1.12 -14.31
CA GLU A 90 4.79 -0.62 -12.94
C GLU A 90 3.88 -1.46 -12.02
N LEU A 91 4.40 -2.59 -11.54
CA LEU A 91 3.61 -3.56 -10.79
C LEU A 91 3.35 -3.07 -9.38
N THR A 92 4.27 -2.32 -8.76
CA THR A 92 4.06 -1.80 -7.40
C THR A 92 2.94 -0.78 -7.34
N GLU A 93 2.69 -0.03 -8.41
CA GLU A 93 1.53 0.88 -8.54
C GLU A 93 0.20 0.11 -8.46
N ILE A 94 0.12 -1.07 -9.08
CA ILE A 94 -1.05 -1.96 -8.94
C ILE A 94 -1.26 -2.31 -7.47
N PHE A 95 -0.20 -2.65 -6.73
CA PHE A 95 -0.29 -2.94 -5.30
C PHE A 95 -0.70 -1.71 -4.49
N ALA A 96 -0.23 -0.51 -4.82
CA ALA A 96 -0.63 0.72 -4.14
C ALA A 96 -2.15 0.98 -4.29
N ILE A 97 -2.66 0.88 -5.52
CA ILE A 97 -4.10 1.02 -5.80
C ILE A 97 -4.92 -0.01 -5.02
N LEU A 98 -4.52 -1.27 -5.07
CA LEU A 98 -5.21 -2.35 -4.37
C LEU A 98 -5.17 -2.18 -2.84
N LYS A 99 -4.04 -1.74 -2.27
CA LYS A 99 -3.94 -1.42 -0.83
C LYS A 99 -4.85 -0.27 -0.42
N ASN A 100 -4.93 0.78 -1.23
CA ASN A 100 -5.86 1.89 -1.00
C ASN A 100 -7.32 1.41 -1.04
N MET A 101 -7.67 0.54 -1.99
CA MET A 101 -9.00 -0.07 -2.05
C MET A 101 -9.28 -0.96 -0.83
N SER A 102 -8.30 -1.76 -0.38
CA SER A 102 -8.42 -2.60 0.82
C SER A 102 -8.67 -1.77 2.07
N ILE A 103 -8.00 -0.63 2.23
CA ILE A 103 -8.26 0.32 3.33
C ILE A 103 -9.68 0.90 3.23
N ALA A 104 -10.11 1.33 2.04
CA ALA A 104 -11.45 1.88 1.84
C ALA A 104 -12.58 0.87 2.10
N LEU A 105 -12.30 -0.43 1.92
CA LEU A 105 -13.23 -1.52 2.26
C LEU A 105 -13.21 -1.89 3.76
N GLY A 106 -12.30 -1.31 4.56
CA GLY A 106 -12.11 -1.68 5.96
C GLY A 106 -11.39 -3.02 6.16
N GLU A 107 -10.69 -3.52 5.14
CA GLU A 107 -9.99 -4.81 5.14
C GLU A 107 -8.46 -4.68 5.31
N GLY A 108 -7.96 -3.44 5.32
CA GLY A 108 -6.53 -3.17 5.51
C GLY A 108 -6.09 -3.31 6.97
N PRO A 109 -4.79 -3.55 7.25
CA PRO A 109 -4.27 -3.63 8.60
C PRO A 109 -4.46 -2.31 9.37
N GLU A 110 -4.96 -2.40 10.60
CA GLU A 110 -5.23 -1.25 11.46
C GLU A 110 -4.00 -0.39 11.76
N HIS A 111 -2.80 -0.95 11.67
CA HIS A 111 -1.57 -0.20 11.91
C HIS A 111 -1.36 0.97 10.94
N TYR A 112 -1.85 0.87 9.70
CA TYR A 112 -1.76 1.97 8.73
C TYR A 112 -2.68 3.13 9.11
N THR A 113 -3.93 2.84 9.51
CA THR A 113 -4.86 3.88 9.97
C THR A 113 -4.45 4.44 11.33
N GLY A 114 -3.86 3.63 12.21
CA GLY A 114 -3.25 4.09 13.46
C GLY A 114 -2.08 5.04 13.24
N GLN A 115 -1.19 4.75 12.29
CA GLN A 115 -0.09 5.65 11.94
C GLN A 115 -0.60 6.95 11.28
N ALA A 116 -1.62 6.86 10.42
CA ALA A 116 -2.27 8.04 9.86
C ALA A 116 -2.92 8.92 10.96
N SER A 117 -3.55 8.32 11.97
CA SER A 117 -4.04 9.04 13.15
C SER A 117 -2.93 9.74 13.92
N ALA A 118 -1.77 9.10 14.11
CA ALA A 118 -0.64 9.75 14.77
C ALA A 118 -0.13 10.98 13.98
N ILE A 119 -0.12 10.90 12.66
CA ILE A 119 0.20 12.04 11.79
C ILE A 119 -0.85 13.14 11.92
N TYR A 120 -2.15 12.78 11.93
CA TYR A 120 -3.24 13.76 12.12
C TYR A 120 -3.13 14.49 13.46
N ASP A 121 -2.82 13.77 14.54
CA ASP A 121 -2.80 14.33 15.89
C ASP A 121 -1.52 15.13 16.21
N SER A 122 -0.39 14.77 15.59
CA SER A 122 0.93 15.29 16.00
C SER A 122 1.81 15.83 14.87
N GLY A 123 1.36 15.72 13.63
CA GLY A 123 2.16 16.02 12.44
C GLY A 123 3.31 15.02 12.20
N LYS A 124 3.40 13.92 12.96
CA LYS A 124 4.49 12.93 12.88
C LYS A 124 3.98 11.51 12.87
N ALA A 125 4.58 10.68 12.01
CA ALA A 125 4.36 9.23 12.03
C ALA A 125 4.87 8.56 13.31
N ILE A 126 5.92 9.16 13.91
CA ILE A 126 6.49 8.76 15.19
C ILE A 126 6.64 10.03 16.05
N PRO A 127 5.67 10.30 16.94
CA PRO A 127 5.72 11.48 17.81
C PRO A 127 6.93 11.45 18.75
N MET A 128 7.38 12.64 19.17
CA MET A 128 8.45 12.76 20.16
C MET A 128 7.98 12.22 21.52
N GLN A 129 8.89 11.56 22.23
CA GLN A 129 8.68 11.09 23.60
C GLN A 129 9.74 11.71 24.50
N SER A 130 9.42 11.90 25.77
CA SER A 130 10.35 12.46 26.78
C SER A 130 11.70 11.71 26.84
N ALA A 131 11.70 10.41 26.59
CA ALA A 131 12.92 9.60 26.51
C ALA A 131 13.83 10.00 25.33
N ILE A 132 13.25 10.33 24.18
CA ILE A 132 13.98 10.80 22.99
C ILE A 132 14.54 12.19 23.26
N GLU A 133 13.74 13.10 23.82
CA GLU A 133 14.17 14.47 24.16
C GLU A 133 15.35 14.48 25.13
N ARG A 134 15.28 13.66 26.19
CA ARG A 134 16.38 13.49 27.15
C ARG A 134 17.64 12.99 26.47
N ARG A 135 17.54 11.99 25.60
CA ARG A 135 18.70 11.43 24.87
C ARG A 135 19.30 12.48 23.93
N ARG A 136 18.48 13.25 23.21
CA ARG A 136 18.94 14.35 22.35
C ARG A 136 19.71 15.39 23.14
N LYS A 137 19.21 15.79 24.32
CA LYS A 137 19.88 16.75 25.21
C LYS A 137 21.23 16.23 25.70
N GLN A 138 21.31 14.95 26.10
CA GLN A 138 22.58 14.30 26.49
C GLN A 138 23.60 14.28 25.35
N MET A 139 23.12 14.15 24.10
CA MET A 139 23.95 14.18 22.90
C MET A 139 24.26 15.61 22.39
N GLY A 140 23.78 16.66 23.08
CA GLY A 140 23.98 18.05 22.65
C GLY A 140 23.30 18.40 21.32
N LEU A 141 22.27 17.65 20.92
CA LEU A 141 21.57 17.89 19.65
C LEU A 141 20.65 19.11 19.73
N PRO A 142 20.49 19.88 18.63
CA PRO A 142 19.64 21.05 18.60
C PRO A 142 18.16 20.69 18.85
N MET A 143 17.37 21.69 19.22
CA MET A 143 15.91 21.55 19.28
C MET A 143 15.37 21.21 17.87
N ILE A 144 14.36 20.35 17.79
CA ILE A 144 13.67 20.05 16.53
C ILE A 144 12.51 21.03 16.42
N GLU A 145 12.37 21.65 15.25
CA GLU A 145 11.19 22.47 14.96
C GLU A 145 9.91 21.61 15.06
N PRO A 146 8.88 22.09 15.77
CA PRO A 146 7.61 21.40 15.81
C PRO A 146 6.93 21.45 14.43
N PRO A 147 6.15 20.42 14.06
CA PRO A 147 5.39 20.44 12.82
C PRO A 147 4.19 21.40 12.94
N GLU A 148 3.79 21.99 11.82
CA GLU A 148 2.54 22.77 11.71
C GLU A 148 1.34 21.83 11.61
N VAL A 149 0.82 21.41 12.77
CA VAL A 149 -0.22 20.38 12.86
C VAL A 149 -1.52 20.80 12.17
N GLU A 150 -1.92 22.07 12.26
CA GLU A 150 -3.14 22.59 11.63
C GLU A 150 -3.09 22.53 10.09
N GLU A 151 -1.92 22.76 9.50
CA GLU A 151 -1.73 22.64 8.06
C GLU A 151 -1.84 21.18 7.62
N VAL A 152 -1.22 20.26 8.37
CA VAL A 152 -1.33 18.82 8.13
C VAL A 152 -2.79 18.36 8.21
N GLN A 153 -3.51 18.75 9.26
CA GLN A 153 -4.94 18.44 9.42
C GLN A 153 -5.77 19.01 8.26
N THR A 154 -5.49 20.24 7.84
CA THR A 154 -6.16 20.87 6.70
C THR A 154 -6.00 20.05 5.42
N ILE A 155 -4.79 19.56 5.13
CA ILE A 155 -4.52 18.71 3.97
C ILE A 155 -5.27 17.38 4.12
N LEU A 156 -5.13 16.70 5.26
CA LEU A 156 -5.75 15.39 5.49
C LEU A 156 -7.28 15.45 5.38
N ASN A 157 -7.90 16.53 5.88
CA ASN A 157 -9.34 16.78 5.76
C ASN A 157 -9.75 17.03 4.30
N LYS A 158 -9.00 17.85 3.55
CA LYS A 158 -9.27 18.08 2.13
C LYS A 158 -9.11 16.82 1.28
N THR A 159 -8.21 15.92 1.66
CA THR A 159 -8.01 14.62 1.00
C THR A 159 -8.88 13.49 1.54
N LYS A 160 -9.80 13.79 2.49
CA LYS A 160 -10.73 12.83 3.12
C LYS A 160 -10.07 11.69 3.89
N VAL A 161 -8.82 11.86 4.32
CA VAL A 161 -8.14 10.86 5.15
C VAL A 161 -8.80 10.79 6.53
N ASN A 162 -9.30 11.91 7.05
CA ASN A 162 -10.03 12.00 8.31
C ASN A 162 -11.27 11.08 8.35
N GLU A 163 -11.98 10.91 7.23
CA GLU A 163 -13.09 9.96 7.12
C GLU A 163 -12.62 8.50 7.33
N ILE A 164 -11.46 8.15 6.78
CA ILE A 164 -10.86 6.81 6.89
C ILE A 164 -10.41 6.52 8.32
N ILE A 165 -9.78 7.50 8.97
CA ILE A 165 -9.27 7.37 10.35
C ILE A 165 -10.30 7.75 11.43
N LYS A 166 -11.53 8.12 11.03
CA LYS A 166 -12.65 8.49 11.91
C LYS A 166 -12.30 9.65 12.85
N LYS A 167 -11.74 10.73 12.29
CA LYS A 167 -11.40 11.98 12.98
C LYS A 167 -12.27 13.13 12.45
N GLU A 168 -12.65 14.04 13.34
CA GLU A 168 -13.39 15.27 13.03
C GLU A 168 -12.43 16.42 12.67
#